data_AF-A0A7V5AS63-F1
#
_entry.id   AF-A0A7V5AS63-F1
#
_cell.length_a   1.000
_cell.length_b   1.000
_cell.length_c   1.000
_cell.angle_alpha   90.00
_cell.angle_beta   90.00
_cell.angle_gamma   90.00
#
_symmetry.space_group_name_H-M   'P 1'
#
loop_
_entity.id
_entity.type
_entity.pdbx_description
1 polymer ?
#
loop_
_entity_poly.entity_id
_entity_poly.type
_entity_poly.pdbx_seq_one_letter_code
_entity_poly.pdbx_strand_id
1 'polypeptide(L)'
;MRILGVVSFFVILSLSCQSTVEVPESAPPLVLVKYDIPQMPPEQVESIKTKLSSLYPEGEVIHKTEDGFFSPSIDALVEEGSAAMPFIVEEYNSLFASGRNITKRHLLVEVARRIASRAHLGFVCWVLVKGDKTEKVTAAKALLEFGNNSCVPALISALDDIDREVIWRSGAALHRITGADFGLRPEINDEDFKTAIYRWKLWYRDCYLRTSYGK
;
A
#
# COMPACT_ATOMS: atom_id res chain seq x y z
N MET A 1 23.83 32.24 -59.28
CA MET A 1 23.06 31.32 -60.15
C MET A 1 23.79 29.96 -60.11
N ARG A 2 23.06 28.87 -59.78
CA ARG A 2 23.48 27.46 -59.52
C ARG A 2 24.25 27.25 -58.19
N ILE A 3 23.67 26.83 -57.06
CA ILE A 3 22.94 25.60 -56.60
C ILE A 3 23.83 24.33 -56.47
N LEU A 4 23.77 23.74 -55.26
CA LEU A 4 23.98 22.35 -54.79
C LEU A 4 25.33 21.95 -54.18
N GLY A 5 25.24 21.48 -52.92
CA GLY A 5 26.28 20.79 -52.18
C GLY A 5 25.87 20.49 -50.74
N VAL A 6 24.75 19.79 -50.55
CA VAL A 6 24.35 19.23 -49.24
C VAL A 6 25.17 17.97 -49.01
N VAL A 7 25.94 17.89 -47.92
CA VAL A 7 26.36 16.61 -47.34
C VAL A 7 26.23 16.67 -45.83
N SER A 8 25.16 16.05 -45.34
CA SER A 8 24.95 15.67 -43.96
C SER A 8 26.14 14.85 -43.45
N PHE A 9 26.70 15.23 -42.31
CA PHE A 9 27.40 14.31 -41.43
C PHE A 9 26.69 14.30 -40.07
N PHE A 10 25.62 13.51 -40.00
CA PHE A 10 25.13 12.98 -38.74
C PHE A 10 26.17 11.96 -38.25
N VAL A 11 27.01 12.36 -37.31
CA VAL A 11 27.80 11.41 -36.53
C VAL A 11 26.82 10.70 -35.59
N ILE A 12 26.37 9.52 -36.00
CA ILE A 12 25.65 8.58 -35.14
C ILE A 12 26.69 8.04 -34.14
N LEU A 13 26.72 8.63 -32.95
CA LEU A 13 27.36 8.02 -31.78
C LEU A 13 26.55 6.76 -31.44
N SER A 14 27.02 5.63 -31.97
CA SER A 14 26.65 4.29 -31.53
C SER A 14 27.18 4.10 -30.11
N LEU A 15 26.41 4.54 -29.12
CA LEU A 15 26.57 4.10 -27.74
C LEU A 15 25.82 2.77 -27.62
N SER A 16 26.58 1.69 -27.81
CA SER A 16 26.18 0.36 -27.35
C SER A 16 26.03 0.43 -25.83
N CYS A 17 24.82 0.76 -25.38
CA CYS A 17 24.47 0.82 -23.97
C CYS A 17 24.15 -0.61 -23.49
N GLN A 18 25.16 -1.46 -23.45
CA GLN A 18 25.15 -2.64 -22.59
C GLN A 18 25.62 -2.21 -21.19
N SER A 19 24.82 -1.36 -20.56
CA SER A 19 24.81 -1.28 -19.11
C SER A 19 23.65 -2.15 -18.65
N THR A 20 23.96 -3.36 -18.20
CA THR A 20 23.12 -4.05 -17.22
C THR A 20 23.14 -3.19 -15.96
N VAL A 21 22.36 -2.11 -15.97
CA VAL A 21 22.10 -1.32 -14.77
C VAL A 21 21.28 -2.25 -13.90
N GLU A 22 21.94 -2.85 -12.91
CA GLU A 22 21.26 -3.54 -11.82
C GLU A 22 20.20 -2.58 -11.28
N VAL A 23 18.94 -2.95 -11.53
CA VAL A 23 17.78 -2.24 -10.99
C VAL A 23 17.92 -2.36 -9.48
N PRO A 24 17.96 -1.27 -8.70
CA PRO A 24 17.98 -1.38 -7.25
C PRO A 24 16.72 -2.13 -6.82
N GLU A 25 16.91 -3.37 -6.41
CA GLU A 25 15.87 -4.41 -6.35
C GLU A 25 14.91 -4.22 -5.17
N SER A 26 15.17 -3.29 -4.25
CA SER A 26 14.26 -3.07 -3.12
C SER A 26 14.05 -1.60 -2.77
N ALA A 27 12.76 -1.27 -2.55
CA ALA A 27 12.35 -0.07 -1.85
C ALA A 27 13.05 0.00 -0.48
N PRO A 28 13.34 1.22 0.06
CA PRO A 28 13.91 1.35 1.39
C PRO A 28 13.07 0.56 2.41
N PRO A 29 13.71 -0.07 3.41
CA PRO A 29 13.01 -0.95 4.34
C PRO A 29 11.90 -0.17 5.04
N LEU A 30 10.68 -0.70 4.96
CA LEU A 30 9.54 -0.16 5.72
C LEU A 30 9.80 -0.41 7.20
N VAL A 31 10.19 0.64 7.92
CA VAL A 31 10.32 0.59 9.37
C VAL A 31 8.93 0.74 9.96
N LEU A 32 8.47 -0.28 10.71
CA LEU A 32 7.28 -0.16 11.53
C LEU A 32 7.55 0.92 12.58
N VAL A 33 6.88 2.07 12.47
CA VAL A 33 6.94 3.11 13.50
C VAL A 33 6.36 2.52 14.77
N LYS A 34 7.15 2.49 15.85
CA LYS A 34 6.63 2.19 17.19
C LYS A 34 5.69 3.32 17.57
N TYR A 35 4.43 2.99 17.83
CA TYR A 35 3.45 3.97 18.28
C TYR A 35 3.58 4.13 19.79
N ASP A 36 3.82 5.37 20.25
CA ASP A 36 3.69 5.69 21.66
C ASP A 36 2.22 5.48 22.05
N ILE A 37 1.97 4.72 23.12
CA ILE A 37 0.62 4.55 23.66
C ILE A 37 0.16 5.95 24.13
N PRO A 38 -0.95 6.48 23.61
CA PRO A 38 -1.45 7.78 24.03
C PRO A 38 -1.66 7.83 25.54
N GLN A 39 -1.36 8.96 26.18
CA GLN A 39 -1.82 9.24 27.55
C GLN A 39 -3.34 9.25 27.53
N MET A 40 -3.95 8.12 27.90
CA MET A 40 -5.37 7.83 27.73
C MET A 40 -5.99 7.46 29.08
N PRO A 41 -7.23 7.86 29.37
CA PRO A 41 -7.92 7.41 30.58
C PRO A 41 -7.97 5.88 30.66
N PRO A 42 -7.68 5.26 31.82
CA PRO A 42 -7.70 3.80 31.96
C PRO A 42 -9.02 3.15 31.53
N GLU A 43 -10.14 3.85 31.76
CA GLU A 43 -11.47 3.40 31.36
C GLU A 43 -11.62 3.25 29.84
N GLN A 44 -11.04 4.19 29.07
CA GLN A 44 -11.08 4.11 27.61
C GLN A 44 -10.17 2.99 27.09
N VAL A 45 -9.00 2.79 27.71
CA VAL A 45 -8.12 1.67 27.38
C VAL A 45 -8.84 0.33 27.58
N GLU A 46 -9.56 0.19 28.70
CA GLU A 46 -10.31 -1.04 29.00
C GLU A 46 -11.49 -1.24 28.05
N SER A 47 -12.19 -0.17 27.67
CA SER A 47 -13.22 -0.21 26.61
C SER A 47 -12.66 -0.76 25.30
N ILE A 48 -11.55 -0.19 24.81
CA ILE A 48 -10.92 -0.62 23.55
C ILE A 48 -10.48 -2.09 23.62
N LYS A 49 -9.83 -2.49 24.71
CA LYS A 49 -9.39 -3.88 24.91
C LYS A 49 -10.56 -4.85 24.95
N THR A 50 -11.64 -4.49 25.64
CA THR A 50 -12.86 -5.31 25.69
C THR A 50 -13.44 -5.49 24.28
N LYS A 51 -13.57 -4.40 23.51
CA LYS A 51 -14.05 -4.42 22.13
C LYS A 51 -13.14 -5.25 21.20
N LEU A 52 -11.83 -5.20 21.38
CA LEU A 52 -10.86 -6.03 20.63
C LEU A 52 -10.96 -7.52 20.99
N SER A 53 -11.17 -7.84 22.27
CA SER A 53 -11.39 -9.20 22.73
C SER A 53 -12.70 -9.78 22.18
N SER A 54 -13.74 -8.96 22.08
CA SER A 54 -15.05 -9.32 21.51
C SER A 54 -15.17 -9.03 20.01
N LEU A 55 -14.06 -8.75 19.30
CA LEU A 55 -14.11 -8.51 17.85
C LEU A 55 -14.47 -9.83 17.16
N TYR A 56 -15.67 -9.88 16.59
CA TYR A 56 -16.29 -11.09 16.05
C TYR A 56 -16.58 -12.17 17.10
N PRO A 57 -17.54 -11.94 18.02
CA PRO A 57 -17.99 -12.94 18.96
C PRO A 57 -18.79 -14.04 18.25
N GLU A 58 -18.91 -15.19 18.90
CA GLU A 58 -19.64 -16.34 18.38
C GLU A 58 -21.10 -15.97 18.04
N GLY A 59 -21.52 -16.27 16.81
CA GLY A 59 -22.87 -15.99 16.31
C GLY A 59 -23.07 -14.60 15.70
N GLU A 60 -22.07 -13.70 15.73
CA GLU A 60 -22.14 -12.44 14.99
C GLU A 60 -22.03 -12.70 13.48
N VAL A 61 -22.92 -12.09 12.71
CA VAL A 61 -22.89 -12.18 11.24
C VAL A 61 -22.06 -11.04 10.69
N ILE A 62 -21.01 -11.37 9.93
CA ILE A 62 -20.26 -10.37 9.14
C ILE A 62 -20.89 -10.25 7.77
N HIS A 63 -21.34 -9.04 7.44
CA HIS A 63 -21.79 -8.70 6.10
C HIS A 63 -20.59 -8.33 5.24
N LYS A 64 -20.28 -9.17 4.23
CA LYS A 64 -19.26 -8.88 3.23
C LYS A 64 -19.92 -8.23 2.01
N THR A 65 -19.44 -7.05 1.65
CA THR A 65 -19.85 -6.31 0.44
C THR A 65 -18.63 -6.01 -0.44
N GLU A 66 -18.83 -5.33 -1.57
CA GLU A 66 -17.73 -4.80 -2.38
C GLU A 66 -16.89 -3.77 -1.60
N ASP A 67 -17.55 -2.99 -0.74
CA ASP A 67 -16.97 -1.88 0.02
C ASP A 67 -16.22 -2.34 1.27
N GLY A 68 -16.39 -3.58 1.72
CA GLY A 68 -15.68 -4.11 2.89
C GLY A 68 -16.49 -5.07 3.76
N PHE A 69 -16.11 -5.16 5.04
CA PHE A 69 -16.79 -5.98 6.04
C PHE A 69 -17.50 -5.11 7.07
N PHE A 70 -18.73 -5.49 7.40
CA PHE A 70 -19.60 -4.75 8.31
C PHE A 70 -20.14 -5.67 9.40
N SER A 71 -19.98 -5.26 10.64
CA SER A 71 -20.59 -5.88 11.82
C SER A 71 -20.62 -4.87 12.97
N PRO A 72 -21.56 -5.01 13.92
CA PRO A 72 -21.60 -4.16 15.11
C PRO A 72 -20.28 -4.10 15.88
N SER A 73 -19.53 -5.20 15.99
CA SER A 73 -18.23 -5.22 16.68
C SER A 73 -17.14 -4.43 15.94
N ILE A 74 -17.15 -4.45 14.60
CA ILE A 74 -16.27 -3.60 13.77
C ILE A 74 -16.66 -2.13 13.99
N ASP A 75 -17.95 -1.81 13.88
CA ASP A 75 -18.46 -0.45 14.01
C ASP A 75 -18.09 0.16 15.38
N ALA A 76 -18.27 -0.61 16.46
CA ALA A 76 -17.93 -0.20 17.82
C ALA A 76 -16.44 0.11 18.01
N LEU A 77 -15.53 -0.57 17.30
CA LEU A 77 -14.10 -0.23 17.31
C LEU A 77 -13.79 0.96 16.41
N VAL A 78 -14.47 1.11 15.28
CA VAL A 78 -14.30 2.27 14.40
C VAL A 78 -14.69 3.56 15.12
N GLU A 79 -15.71 3.52 15.98
CA GLU A 79 -16.15 4.65 16.83
C GLU A 79 -15.09 5.12 17.84
N GLU A 80 -14.15 4.26 18.25
CA GLU A 80 -13.01 4.66 19.08
C GLU A 80 -11.99 5.49 18.28
N GLY A 81 -12.09 5.48 16.95
CA GLY A 81 -11.28 6.28 16.04
C GLY A 81 -9.78 5.98 16.16
N SER A 82 -8.96 7.01 16.00
CA SER A 82 -7.49 6.85 16.02
C SER A 82 -6.93 6.38 17.36
N ALA A 83 -7.69 6.49 18.46
CA ALA A 83 -7.27 6.00 19.78
C ALA A 83 -7.15 4.48 19.83
N ALA A 84 -7.93 3.74 19.02
CA ALA A 84 -7.86 2.28 18.95
C ALA A 84 -6.66 1.76 18.15
N MET A 85 -6.06 2.60 17.29
CA MET A 85 -5.04 2.14 16.34
C MET A 85 -3.79 1.52 16.97
N PRO A 86 -3.19 2.06 18.05
CA PRO A 86 -2.04 1.41 18.70
C PRO A 86 -2.37 -0.01 19.18
N PHE A 87 -3.57 -0.22 19.74
CA PHE A 87 -4.03 -1.53 20.22
C PHE A 87 -4.34 -2.49 19.06
N ILE A 88 -4.94 -1.99 17.98
CA ILE A 88 -5.17 -2.76 16.74
C ILE A 88 -3.84 -3.26 16.16
N VAL A 89 -2.84 -2.39 16.09
CA VAL A 89 -1.50 -2.74 15.57
C VAL A 89 -0.82 -3.79 16.46
N GLU A 90 -0.92 -3.64 17.79
CA GLU A 90 -0.37 -4.60 18.74
C GLU A 90 -1.02 -5.98 18.61
N GLU A 91 -2.36 -6.04 18.64
CA GLU A 91 -3.12 -7.28 18.49
C GLU A 91 -2.82 -7.94 17.13
N TYR A 92 -2.83 -7.15 16.04
CA TYR A 92 -2.51 -7.65 14.71
C TYR A 92 -1.11 -8.28 14.68
N ASN A 93 -0.09 -7.60 15.21
CA ASN A 93 1.29 -8.10 15.20
C ASN A 93 1.43 -9.40 16.01
N SER A 94 0.73 -9.51 17.15
CA SER A 94 0.68 -10.74 17.94
C SER A 94 0.06 -11.91 17.16
N LEU A 95 -1.07 -11.67 16.49
CA LEU A 95 -1.72 -12.67 15.66
C LEU A 95 -0.87 -13.06 14.44
N PHE A 96 -0.25 -12.08 13.78
CA PHE A 96 0.64 -12.27 12.64
C PHE A 96 1.83 -13.14 13.00
N ALA A 97 2.54 -12.82 14.08
CA ALA A 97 3.72 -13.55 14.54
C ALA A 97 3.39 -15.01 14.91
N SER A 98 2.18 -15.26 15.41
CA SER A 98 1.74 -16.62 15.75
C SER A 98 1.12 -17.39 14.58
N GLY A 99 0.90 -16.76 13.42
CA GLY A 99 0.25 -17.37 12.25
C GLY A 99 -1.22 -17.77 12.49
N ARG A 100 -1.88 -17.19 13.50
CA ARG A 100 -3.24 -17.56 13.93
C ARG A 100 -4.28 -16.57 13.45
N ASN A 101 -5.54 -17.03 13.45
CA ASN A 101 -6.76 -16.24 13.32
C ASN A 101 -6.72 -15.20 12.18
N ILE A 102 -6.54 -15.71 10.97
CA ILE A 102 -6.53 -14.94 9.71
C ILE A 102 -7.76 -14.04 9.60
N THR A 103 -8.94 -14.53 9.98
CA THR A 103 -10.17 -13.74 10.00
C THR A 103 -10.05 -12.53 10.90
N LYS A 104 -9.63 -12.68 12.17
CA LYS A 104 -9.48 -11.54 13.08
C LYS A 104 -8.45 -10.53 12.56
N ARG A 105 -7.33 -10.99 12.00
CA ARG A 105 -6.35 -10.08 11.37
C ARG A 105 -6.96 -9.28 10.22
N HIS A 106 -7.71 -9.92 9.33
CA HIS A 106 -8.41 -9.23 8.25
C HIS A 106 -9.37 -8.16 8.77
N LEU A 107 -10.14 -8.46 9.83
CA LEU A 107 -11.07 -7.51 10.44
C LEU A 107 -10.33 -6.33 11.10
N LEU A 108 -9.19 -6.57 11.74
CA LEU A 108 -8.35 -5.50 12.29
C LEU A 108 -7.86 -4.54 11.20
N VAL A 109 -7.47 -5.07 10.03
CA VAL A 109 -7.07 -4.24 8.88
C VAL A 109 -8.27 -3.48 8.30
N GLU A 110 -9.46 -4.08 8.30
CA GLU A 110 -10.69 -3.42 7.88
C GLU A 110 -11.10 -2.28 8.83
N VAL A 111 -11.03 -2.50 10.15
CA VAL A 111 -11.22 -1.45 11.16
C VAL A 111 -10.22 -0.31 10.93
N ALA A 112 -8.94 -0.64 10.72
CA ALA A 112 -7.89 0.35 10.44
C ALA A 112 -8.17 1.17 9.17
N ARG A 113 -8.66 0.53 8.10
CA ARG A 113 -9.08 1.20 6.86
C ARG A 113 -10.19 2.20 7.15
N ARG A 114 -11.23 1.78 7.87
CA ARG A 114 -12.41 2.60 8.18
C ARG A 114 -12.10 3.76 9.13
N ILE A 115 -11.18 3.58 10.06
CA ILE A 115 -10.68 4.67 10.92
C ILE A 115 -9.92 5.72 10.08
N ALA A 116 -9.29 5.33 8.97
CA ALA A 116 -8.59 6.22 8.04
C ALA A 116 -7.55 7.15 8.70
N SER A 117 -6.86 6.65 9.74
CA SER A 117 -5.89 7.45 10.50
C SER A 117 -4.58 7.59 9.72
N ARG A 118 -4.29 8.81 9.23
CA ARG A 118 -3.02 9.10 8.55
C ARG A 118 -1.79 8.91 9.43
N ALA A 119 -1.93 9.03 10.75
CA ALA A 119 -0.87 8.76 11.71
C ALA A 119 -0.39 7.30 11.65
N HIS A 120 -1.22 6.38 11.14
CA HIS A 120 -0.96 4.95 11.12
C HIS A 120 -0.73 4.39 9.71
N LEU A 121 -0.39 5.24 8.73
CA LEU A 121 -0.08 4.80 7.37
C LEU A 121 1.10 3.82 7.30
N GLY A 122 2.04 3.91 8.25
CA GLY A 122 3.15 2.95 8.35
C GLY A 122 2.67 1.52 8.58
N PHE A 123 1.63 1.33 9.39
CA PHE A 123 1.01 0.02 9.59
C PHE A 123 0.35 -0.48 8.30
N VAL A 124 -0.47 0.34 7.64
CA VAL A 124 -1.16 -0.04 6.40
C VAL A 124 -0.16 -0.38 5.29
N CYS A 125 0.92 0.40 5.14
CA CYS A 125 2.01 0.12 4.20
C CYS A 125 2.72 -1.20 4.50
N TRP A 126 2.94 -1.49 5.78
CA TRP A 126 3.54 -2.74 6.20
C TRP A 126 2.65 -3.93 5.86
N VAL A 127 1.34 -3.85 6.15
CA VAL A 127 0.36 -4.89 5.83
C VAL A 127 0.28 -5.12 4.33
N LEU A 128 0.32 -4.07 3.51
CA LEU A 128 0.35 -4.20 2.05
C LEU A 128 1.52 -5.07 1.57
N VAL A 129 2.69 -4.96 2.19
CA VAL A 129 3.88 -5.71 1.76
C VAL A 129 3.95 -7.10 2.37
N LYS A 130 3.57 -7.25 3.64
CA LYS A 130 3.81 -8.47 4.45
C LYS A 130 2.57 -9.30 4.76
N GLY A 131 1.37 -8.72 4.61
CA GLY A 131 0.11 -9.37 4.92
C GLY A 131 -0.22 -10.53 3.99
N ASP A 132 -1.29 -11.23 4.32
CA ASP A 132 -1.90 -12.25 3.46
C ASP A 132 -2.70 -11.58 2.33
N LYS A 133 -2.99 -12.33 1.26
CA LYS A 133 -3.67 -11.81 0.04
C LYS A 133 -4.83 -10.85 0.35
N THR A 134 -5.77 -11.24 1.21
CA THR A 134 -6.96 -10.43 1.50
C THR A 134 -6.60 -9.16 2.27
N GLU A 135 -5.64 -9.23 3.20
CA GLU A 135 -5.15 -8.07 3.95
C GLU A 135 -4.44 -7.09 3.04
N LYS A 136 -3.64 -7.59 2.09
CA LYS A 136 -2.97 -6.75 1.09
C LYS A 136 -3.98 -6.02 0.23
N VAL A 137 -5.05 -6.70 -0.21
CA VAL A 137 -6.15 -6.06 -0.94
C VAL A 137 -6.80 -4.96 -0.10
N THR A 138 -7.13 -5.24 1.16
CA THR A 138 -7.72 -4.22 2.07
C THR A 138 -6.75 -3.06 2.32
N ALA A 139 -5.46 -3.33 2.50
CA ALA A 139 -4.44 -2.31 2.67
C ALA A 139 -4.27 -1.45 1.40
N ALA A 140 -4.29 -2.06 0.20
CA ALA A 140 -4.26 -1.33 -1.05
C ALA A 140 -5.50 -0.42 -1.22
N LYS A 141 -6.70 -0.90 -0.85
CA LYS A 141 -7.92 -0.08 -0.78
C LYS A 141 -7.76 1.10 0.17
N ALA A 142 -7.27 0.85 1.39
CA ALA A 142 -7.02 1.89 2.38
C ALA A 142 -6.06 2.97 1.87
N LEU A 143 -4.96 2.56 1.23
CA LEU A 143 -4.01 3.51 0.66
C LEU A 143 -4.57 4.25 -0.55
N LEU A 144 -5.48 3.65 -1.33
CA LEU A 144 -6.25 4.32 -2.37
C LEU A 144 -7.23 5.37 -1.80
N GLU A 145 -7.81 5.14 -0.62
CA GLU A 145 -8.75 6.09 -0.02
C GLU A 145 -8.04 7.26 0.65
N PHE A 146 -7.02 6.99 1.49
CA PHE A 146 -6.44 8.02 2.38
C PHE A 146 -4.91 8.04 2.45
N GLY A 147 -4.20 7.22 1.67
CA GLY A 147 -2.73 7.21 1.58
C GLY A 147 -2.12 8.54 1.12
N ASN A 148 -0.82 8.74 1.33
CA ASN A 148 -0.11 9.94 0.87
C ASN A 148 1.26 9.56 0.28
N ASN A 149 2.08 10.57 -0.06
CA ASN A 149 3.39 10.35 -0.69
C ASN A 149 4.31 9.41 0.12
N SER A 150 4.21 9.33 1.45
CA SER A 150 5.06 8.43 2.23
C SER A 150 4.79 6.94 1.92
N CYS A 151 3.64 6.62 1.31
CA CYS A 151 3.23 5.27 0.95
C CYS A 151 3.75 4.81 -0.41
N VAL A 152 4.28 5.71 -1.24
CA VAL A 152 4.74 5.39 -2.61
C VAL A 152 5.74 4.22 -2.65
N PRO A 153 6.75 4.13 -1.76
CA PRO A 153 7.68 3.00 -1.77
C PRO A 153 6.98 1.64 -1.54
N ALA A 154 6.04 1.58 -0.59
CA ALA A 154 5.29 0.36 -0.29
C ALA A 154 4.38 -0.06 -1.45
N LEU A 155 3.71 0.92 -2.07
CA LEU A 155 2.85 0.70 -3.23
C LEU A 155 3.63 0.23 -4.46
N ILE A 156 4.83 0.78 -4.70
CA ILE A 156 5.74 0.31 -5.77
C ILE A 156 6.18 -1.13 -5.50
N SER A 157 6.53 -1.46 -4.26
CA SER A 157 6.87 -2.83 -3.88
C SER A 157 5.69 -3.80 -4.08
N ALA A 158 4.45 -3.36 -3.88
CA ALA A 158 3.27 -4.19 -4.07
C ALA A 158 2.94 -4.47 -5.55
N LEU A 159 3.60 -3.79 -6.50
CA LEU A 159 3.49 -4.14 -7.92
C LEU A 159 4.24 -5.43 -8.29
N ASP A 160 5.03 -6.00 -7.36
CA ASP A 160 5.67 -7.32 -7.47
C ASP A 160 4.84 -8.44 -6.84
N ASP A 161 3.63 -8.13 -6.35
CA ASP A 161 2.75 -9.17 -5.82
C ASP A 161 2.32 -10.17 -6.91
N ILE A 162 2.00 -11.39 -6.52
CA ILE A 162 1.48 -12.41 -7.44
C ILE A 162 -0.01 -12.20 -7.73
N ASP A 163 -0.71 -11.52 -6.82
CA ASP A 163 -2.14 -11.31 -6.93
C ASP A 163 -2.45 -10.06 -7.74
N ARG A 164 -3.10 -10.27 -8.88
CA ARG A 164 -3.46 -9.19 -9.80
C ARG A 164 -4.29 -8.10 -9.15
N GLU A 165 -5.13 -8.42 -8.16
CA GLU A 165 -5.94 -7.44 -7.43
C GLU A 165 -5.10 -6.50 -6.57
N VAL A 166 -4.09 -7.05 -5.88
CA VAL A 166 -3.12 -6.25 -5.11
C VAL A 166 -2.39 -5.28 -6.03
N ILE A 167 -1.93 -5.77 -7.19
CA ILE A 167 -1.17 -4.96 -8.16
C ILE A 167 -2.00 -3.79 -8.70
N TRP A 168 -3.19 -4.04 -9.25
CA TRP A 168 -3.95 -2.97 -9.90
C TRP A 168 -4.49 -1.95 -8.89
N ARG A 169 -4.88 -2.38 -7.67
CA ARG A 169 -5.27 -1.45 -6.60
C ARG A 169 -4.09 -0.60 -6.14
N SER A 170 -2.90 -1.18 -6.06
CA SER A 170 -1.67 -0.43 -5.75
C SER A 170 -1.36 0.60 -6.83
N GLY A 171 -1.51 0.25 -8.11
CA GLY A 171 -1.40 1.20 -9.23
C GLY A 171 -2.42 2.32 -9.18
N ALA A 172 -3.67 2.02 -8.82
CA ALA A 172 -4.71 3.05 -8.64
C ALA A 172 -4.36 4.01 -7.49
N ALA A 173 -3.85 3.48 -6.37
CA ALA A 173 -3.41 4.31 -5.26
C ALA A 173 -2.22 5.19 -5.63
N LEU A 174 -1.24 4.65 -6.37
CA LEU A 174 -0.11 5.41 -6.91
C LEU A 174 -0.58 6.55 -7.82
N HIS A 175 -1.52 6.27 -8.73
CA HIS A 175 -2.10 7.29 -9.60
C HIS A 175 -2.73 8.42 -8.79
N ARG A 176 -3.57 8.09 -7.80
CA ARG A 176 -4.22 9.10 -6.95
C ARG A 176 -3.21 9.95 -6.19
N ILE A 177 -2.20 9.33 -5.62
CA ILE A 177 -1.22 9.99 -4.74
C ILE A 177 -0.26 10.88 -5.55
N THR A 178 0.18 10.41 -6.71
CA THR A 178 1.28 11.04 -7.47
C THR A 178 0.80 11.85 -8.68
N GLY A 179 -0.42 11.60 -9.16
CA GLY A 179 -0.96 12.13 -10.41
C GLY A 179 -0.41 11.46 -11.68
N ALA A 180 0.60 10.60 -11.59
CA ALA A 180 1.12 9.86 -12.74
C ALA A 180 0.15 8.75 -13.17
N ASP A 181 0.01 8.50 -14.47
CA ASP A 181 -0.76 7.37 -14.99
C ASP A 181 0.05 6.62 -16.04
N PHE A 182 0.15 5.31 -15.86
CA PHE A 182 0.84 4.41 -16.79
C PHE A 182 -0.08 3.30 -17.31
N GLY A 183 -1.40 3.44 -17.13
CA GLY A 183 -2.40 2.55 -17.71
C GLY A 183 -2.58 1.22 -16.97
N LEU A 184 -2.13 1.10 -15.72
CA LEU A 184 -2.33 -0.13 -14.93
C LEU A 184 -3.81 -0.23 -14.53
N ARG A 185 -4.53 -1.20 -15.11
CA ARG A 185 -5.97 -1.43 -14.92
C ARG A 185 -6.26 -2.94 -14.85
N PRO A 186 -7.40 -3.39 -14.28
CA PRO A 186 -7.73 -4.81 -14.24
C PRO A 186 -7.93 -5.42 -15.64
N GLU A 187 -8.59 -4.69 -16.55
CA GLU A 187 -9.09 -5.19 -17.84
C GLU A 187 -8.12 -4.97 -19.02
N ILE A 188 -6.83 -5.16 -18.83
CA ILE A 188 -5.81 -5.09 -19.90
C ILE A 188 -5.16 -6.46 -20.14
N ASN A 189 -4.58 -6.68 -21.31
CA ASN A 189 -3.86 -7.93 -21.57
C ASN A 189 -2.57 -8.00 -20.72
N ASP A 190 -2.00 -9.19 -20.58
CA ASP A 190 -0.85 -9.42 -19.69
C ASP A 190 0.42 -8.69 -20.13
N GLU A 191 0.60 -8.41 -21.43
CA GLU A 191 1.75 -7.67 -21.96
C GLU A 191 1.67 -6.19 -21.58
N ASP A 192 0.51 -5.57 -21.79
CA ASP A 192 0.22 -4.20 -21.37
C ASP A 192 0.28 -4.06 -19.85
N PHE A 193 -0.20 -5.07 -19.12
CA PHE A 193 -0.15 -5.11 -17.66
C PHE A 193 1.31 -5.07 -17.15
N LYS A 194 2.18 -5.92 -17.70
CA LYS A 194 3.62 -5.92 -17.40
C LYS A 194 4.28 -4.60 -17.79
N THR A 195 3.91 -4.04 -18.94
CA THR A 195 4.42 -2.76 -19.43
C THR A 195 4.05 -1.61 -18.49
N ALA A 196 2.82 -1.58 -17.99
CA ALA A 196 2.37 -0.58 -17.03
C ALA A 196 3.12 -0.68 -15.68
N ILE A 197 3.34 -1.89 -15.17
CA ILE A 197 4.18 -2.12 -13.98
C ILE A 197 5.61 -1.61 -14.20
N TYR A 198 6.21 -1.97 -15.35
CA TYR A 198 7.55 -1.52 -15.70
C TYR A 198 7.66 0.01 -15.71
N ARG A 199 6.69 0.71 -16.30
CA ARG A 199 6.65 2.17 -16.34
C ARG A 199 6.55 2.79 -14.95
N TRP A 200 5.74 2.23 -14.05
CA TRP A 200 5.68 2.66 -12.65
C TRP A 200 7.04 2.55 -11.96
N LYS A 201 7.72 1.41 -12.11
CA LYS A 201 9.05 1.19 -11.52
C LYS A 201 10.11 2.13 -12.10
N LEU A 202 10.08 2.32 -13.42
CA LEU A 202 10.98 3.24 -14.10
C LEU A 202 10.80 4.68 -13.60
N TRP A 203 9.55 5.14 -13.50
CA TRP A 203 9.21 6.44 -12.95
C TRP A 203 9.66 6.59 -11.49
N TYR A 204 9.46 5.58 -10.65
CA TYR A 204 9.89 5.61 -9.26
C TYR A 204 11.41 5.82 -9.13
N ARG A 205 12.18 5.06 -9.92
CA ARG A 205 13.64 5.17 -9.99
C ARG A 205 14.09 6.56 -10.49
N ASP A 206 13.50 7.01 -11.59
CA ASP A 206 14.01 8.15 -12.35
C ASP A 206 13.44 9.50 -11.91
N CYS A 207 12.24 9.55 -11.33
CA CYS A 207 11.60 10.81 -10.98
C CYS A 207 11.44 10.94 -9.47
N TYR A 208 10.90 9.91 -8.82
CA TYR A 208 10.49 9.99 -7.42
C TYR A 208 11.68 9.99 -6.45
N LEU A 209 12.64 9.08 -6.62
CA LEU A 209 13.81 9.02 -5.73
C LEU A 209 14.69 10.27 -5.85
N ARG A 210 14.89 10.80 -7.06
CA ARG A 210 15.68 12.03 -7.28
C ARG A 210 15.06 13.25 -6.60
N THR A 211 13.73 13.38 -6.63
CA THR A 211 13.03 14.51 -6.02
C THR A 211 12.87 14.38 -4.51
N SER A 212 12.79 13.14 -3.99
CA SER A 212 12.53 12.86 -2.57
C SER A 212 13.80 12.70 -1.72
N TYR A 213 14.91 12.25 -2.31
CA TYR A 213 16.18 11.98 -1.61
C TYR A 213 17.38 12.76 -2.19
N GLY A 214 17.18 13.57 -3.24
CA GLY A 214 18.23 14.38 -3.87
C GLY A 214 18.40 15.80 -3.29
N LYS A 215 18.05 16.01 -2.02
CA LYS A 215 18.34 17.26 -1.29
C LYS A 215 19.37 17.02 -0.19
#